data_AF-A0A6B0R0G7-F1
#
_entry.id   AF-A0A6B0R0G7-F1
#
_cell.length_a   1.000
_cell.length_b   1.000
_cell.length_c   1.000
_cell.angle_alpha   90.00
_cell.angle_beta   90.00
_cell.angle_gamma   90.00
#
_symmetry.space_group_name_H-M   'P 1'
#
loop_
_entity.id
_entity.type
_entity.pdbx_description
1 polymer ?
#
loop_
_entity_poly.entity_id
_entity_poly.type
_entity_poly.pdbx_seq_one_letter_code
_entity_poly.pdbx_strand_id
1 'polypeptide(L)'
;MVVQVFLLGQTPAEDNHPDLSDMLKFESEKHQDILLWNYRDAFFNLCLKEVLFLRWVSTSCPNAEFVFKGDDEVFVNTHHLLNYLNSLSGNKAKDLFIGDVIRNAGPHRDKKLKYYIPEVVYTGVYPPYAGGGDSSTPVTWP
;
A
#
# COMPACT_ATOMS: atom_id res chain seq x y z
N MET A 1 10.09 -10.09 15.32
CA MET A 1 10.74 -8.78 15.08
C MET A 1 9.86 -8.00 14.12
N VAL A 2 9.64 -6.69 14.33
CA VAL A 2 8.85 -5.85 13.42
C VAL A 2 9.82 -4.91 12.71
N VAL A 3 9.68 -4.79 11.39
CA VAL A 3 10.47 -3.88 10.53
C VAL A 3 9.50 -2.98 9.79
N GLN A 4 9.84 -1.70 9.67
CA GLN A 4 9.03 -0.68 9.00
C GLN A 4 9.80 -0.15 7.79
N VAL A 5 9.07 0.10 6.70
CA VAL A 5 9.58 0.78 5.51
C VAL A 5 8.52 1.71 4.93
N PHE A 6 8.95 2.82 4.33
CA PHE A 6 8.12 3.77 3.59
C PHE A 6 8.32 3.61 2.09
N LEU A 7 7.23 3.65 1.33
CA LEU A 7 7.20 3.36 -0.11
C LEU A 7 7.04 4.65 -0.93
N LEU A 8 8.10 5.09 -1.58
CA LEU A 8 8.12 6.35 -2.33
C LEU A 8 8.42 6.15 -3.81
N GLY A 9 7.78 6.96 -4.65
CA GLY A 9 8.23 7.27 -6.00
C GLY A 9 8.85 8.67 -6.09
N GLN A 10 9.19 9.08 -7.31
CA GLN A 10 9.67 10.42 -7.63
C GLN A 10 8.52 11.40 -7.72
N THR A 11 8.70 12.61 -7.19
CA THR A 11 7.80 13.75 -7.36
C THR A 11 8.46 14.76 -8.29
N PRO A 12 8.32 14.61 -9.62
CA PRO A 12 9.15 15.32 -10.56
C PRO A 12 8.69 16.79 -10.72
N ALA A 13 9.58 17.67 -11.16
CA ALA A 13 9.33 19.11 -11.20
C ALA A 13 8.17 19.49 -12.15
N GLU A 14 7.89 18.68 -13.17
CA GLU A 14 6.77 18.88 -14.11
C GLU A 14 5.40 18.84 -13.42
N ASP A 15 5.34 18.28 -12.21
CA ASP A 15 4.13 18.17 -11.39
C ASP A 15 3.97 19.35 -10.42
N ASN A 16 4.88 20.33 -10.49
CA ASN A 16 4.93 21.50 -9.62
C ASN A 16 5.15 21.16 -8.14
N HIS A 17 5.83 20.05 -7.87
CA HIS A 17 6.29 19.72 -6.53
C HIS A 17 7.56 20.51 -6.17
N PRO A 18 7.73 20.91 -4.90
CA PRO A 18 9.01 21.46 -4.43
C PRO A 18 10.09 20.38 -4.52
N ASP A 19 11.32 20.77 -4.84
CA ASP A 19 12.46 19.86 -4.77
C ASP A 19 12.85 19.63 -3.30
N LEU A 20 12.59 18.42 -2.81
CA LEU A 20 12.90 17.96 -1.46
C LEU A 20 13.94 16.82 -1.48
N SER A 21 14.64 16.62 -2.60
CA SER A 21 15.52 15.46 -2.81
C SER A 21 16.63 15.35 -1.78
N ASP A 22 17.24 16.47 -1.39
CA ASP A 22 18.30 16.51 -0.37
C ASP A 22 17.76 16.21 1.03
N MET A 23 16.56 16.68 1.36
CA MET A 23 15.91 16.38 2.63
C MET A 23 15.56 14.89 2.72
N LEU A 24 15.03 14.33 1.63
CA LEU A 24 14.70 12.90 1.55
C LEU A 24 15.96 12.03 1.68
N LYS A 25 17.07 12.45 1.07
CA LYS A 25 18.35 11.76 1.20
C LYS A 25 18.84 11.78 2.65
N PHE A 26 18.77 12.93 3.31
CA PHE A 26 19.14 13.05 4.72
C PHE A 26 18.25 12.17 5.63
N GLU A 27 16.94 12.14 5.39
CA GLU A 27 16.01 11.28 6.12
C GLU A 27 16.34 9.80 5.92
N SER A 28 16.58 9.38 4.67
CA SER A 28 16.95 8.01 4.33
C SER A 28 18.26 7.59 5.01
N GLU A 29 19.28 8.47 5.02
CA GLU A 29 20.55 8.21 5.69
C GLU A 29 20.37 8.07 7.20
N LYS A 30 19.47 8.86 7.79
CA LYS A 30 19.23 8.87 9.24
C LYS A 30 18.38 7.69 9.73
N HIS A 31 17.33 7.31 9.00
CA HIS A 31 16.32 6.37 9.46
C HIS A 31 16.43 4.98 8.83
N GLN A 32 17.04 4.86 7.64
CA GLN A 32 17.28 3.58 6.95
C GLN A 32 16.00 2.76 6.68
N ASP A 33 14.86 3.43 6.52
CA ASP A 33 13.53 2.85 6.35
C ASP A 33 12.81 3.33 5.07
N ILE A 34 13.53 3.94 4.12
CA ILE A 34 12.94 4.46 2.88
C ILE A 34 13.25 3.53 1.70
N LEU A 35 12.20 3.11 0.99
CA LEU A 35 12.28 2.46 -0.31
C LEU A 35 11.81 3.43 -1.40
N LEU A 36 12.79 3.96 -2.15
CA LEU A 36 12.56 4.91 -3.24
C LEU A 36 12.78 4.25 -4.59
N TRP A 37 11.76 4.25 -5.46
CA TRP A 37 11.86 3.77 -6.83
C TRP A 37 11.77 4.92 -7.85
N ASN A 38 12.42 4.72 -9.00
CA ASN A 38 12.39 5.67 -10.09
C ASN A 38 11.15 5.51 -10.97
N TYR A 39 9.99 5.85 -10.43
CA TYR A 39 8.74 6.04 -11.18
C TYR A 39 8.05 7.31 -10.66
N ARG A 40 7.21 7.93 -11.49
CA ARG A 40 6.44 9.11 -11.09
C ARG A 40 5.36 8.72 -10.07
N ASP A 41 5.48 9.21 -8.84
CA ASP A 41 4.50 8.95 -7.78
C ASP A 41 3.23 9.76 -8.08
N ALA A 42 2.15 9.03 -8.34
CA ALA A 42 0.87 9.61 -8.71
C ALA A 42 -0.22 8.63 -8.33
N PHE A 43 -1.43 9.14 -8.09
CA PHE A 43 -2.58 8.34 -7.65
C PHE A 43 -2.84 7.11 -8.55
N PHE A 44 -2.79 7.26 -9.87
CA PHE A 44 -2.99 6.14 -10.80
C PHE A 44 -1.80 5.17 -10.88
N ASN A 45 -0.63 5.54 -10.38
CA ASN A 45 0.56 4.69 -10.32
C ASN A 45 0.68 3.91 -9.00
N LEU A 46 -0.30 4.00 -8.09
CA LEU A 46 -0.29 3.21 -6.85
C LEU A 46 -0.28 1.70 -7.09
N CYS A 47 -0.86 1.21 -8.20
CA CYS A 47 -0.74 -0.20 -8.59
C CYS A 47 0.72 -0.58 -8.91
N LEU A 48 1.48 0.32 -9.55
CA LEU A 48 2.91 0.11 -9.79
C LEU A 48 3.71 0.12 -8.47
N LYS A 49 3.40 1.03 -7.55
CA LYS A 49 3.96 1.06 -6.18
C LYS A 49 3.76 -0.29 -5.49
N GLU A 50 2.55 -0.86 -5.60
CA GLU A 50 2.21 -2.16 -5.02
C GLU A 50 3.05 -3.31 -5.62
N VAL A 51 3.12 -3.39 -6.95
CA VAL A 51 3.90 -4.44 -7.63
C VAL A 51 5.38 -4.35 -7.26
N LEU A 52 5.94 -3.14 -7.17
CA LEU A 52 7.33 -2.92 -6.77
C LEU A 52 7.57 -3.33 -5.32
N PHE A 53 6.65 -3.01 -4.41
CA PHE A 53 6.71 -3.41 -3.02
C PHE A 53 6.65 -4.93 -2.86
N LEU A 54 5.68 -5.60 -3.50
CA LEU A 54 5.57 -7.06 -3.44
C LEU A 54 6.82 -7.75 -3.99
N ARG A 55 7.41 -7.22 -5.07
CA ARG A 55 8.69 -7.71 -5.59
C ARG A 55 9.81 -7.56 -4.55
N TRP A 56 9.90 -6.41 -3.88
CA TRP A 56 10.91 -6.17 -2.86
C TRP A 56 10.74 -7.11 -1.66
N VAL A 57 9.51 -7.32 -1.17
CA VAL A 57 9.24 -8.29 -0.11
C VAL A 57 9.73 -9.68 -0.52
N SER A 58 9.40 -10.11 -1.74
CA SER A 58 9.82 -11.42 -2.26
C SER A 58 11.34 -11.58 -2.36
N THR A 59 12.10 -10.51 -2.60
CA THR A 59 13.56 -10.60 -2.77
C THR A 59 14.35 -10.29 -1.50
N SER A 60 13.86 -9.38 -0.67
CA SER A 60 14.61 -8.78 0.45
C SER A 60 14.07 -9.23 1.81
N CYS A 61 12.81 -9.65 1.89
CA CYS A 61 12.19 -10.18 3.11
C CYS A 61 11.47 -11.52 2.86
N PRO A 62 12.11 -12.53 2.26
CA PRO A 62 11.43 -13.79 1.89
C PRO A 62 10.94 -14.61 3.08
N ASN A 63 11.40 -14.29 4.30
CA ASN A 63 11.02 -14.96 5.54
C ASN A 63 10.08 -14.10 6.41
N ALA A 64 9.50 -13.02 5.86
CA ALA A 64 8.44 -12.32 6.57
C ALA A 64 7.27 -13.28 6.79
N GLU A 65 6.76 -13.32 8.03
CA GLU A 65 5.58 -14.16 8.36
C GLU A 65 4.26 -13.43 8.07
N PHE A 66 4.29 -12.11 8.16
CA PHE A 66 3.18 -11.22 7.87
C PHE A 66 3.71 -9.89 7.35
N VAL A 67 2.99 -9.32 6.40
CA VAL A 67 3.15 -8.00 5.84
C VAL A 67 1.90 -7.20 6.15
N PHE A 68 2.11 -6.02 6.72
CA PHE A 68 1.07 -5.03 6.92
C PHE A 68 1.30 -3.88 5.94
N LYS A 69 0.25 -3.51 5.21
CA LYS A 69 0.25 -2.32 4.35
C LYS A 69 -0.85 -1.36 4.78
N GLY A 70 -0.50 -0.09 4.93
CA GLY A 70 -1.41 1.02 5.18
C GLY A 70 -0.87 2.33 4.61
N ASP A 71 -1.72 3.34 4.59
CA ASP A 71 -1.32 4.71 4.21
C ASP A 71 -0.71 5.43 5.42
N ASP A 72 0.05 6.49 5.18
CA ASP A 72 0.75 7.27 6.22
C ASP A 72 -0.18 8.15 7.07
N GLU A 73 -1.43 8.31 6.65
CA GLU A 73 -2.48 9.06 7.35
C GLU A 73 -3.34 8.22 8.30
N VAL A 74 -3.05 6.92 8.46
CA VAL A 74 -3.84 6.02 9.32
C VAL A 74 -3.17 5.77 10.69
N PHE A 75 -3.99 5.65 11.73
CA PHE A 75 -3.52 5.17 13.03
C PHE A 75 -3.63 3.63 13.11
N VAL A 76 -2.58 2.99 13.60
CA VAL A 76 -2.50 1.53 13.72
C VAL A 76 -2.22 1.14 15.16
N ASN A 77 -3.12 0.36 15.75
CA ASN A 77 -2.86 -0.25 17.05
C ASN A 77 -2.02 -1.52 16.88
N THR A 78 -0.70 -1.34 16.76
CA THR A 78 0.25 -2.42 16.47
C THR A 78 0.24 -3.52 17.55
N HIS A 79 -0.01 -3.18 18.82
CA HIS A 79 -0.10 -4.18 19.89
C HIS A 79 -1.28 -5.15 19.68
N HIS A 80 -2.46 -4.60 19.37
CA HIS A 80 -3.63 -5.43 19.07
C HIS A 80 -3.43 -6.25 17.80
N LEU A 81 -2.81 -5.66 16.76
CA LEU A 81 -2.49 -6.37 15.53
C LEU A 81 -1.59 -7.58 15.79
N LEU A 82 -0.50 -7.39 16.54
CA LEU A 82 0.43 -8.49 16.87
C LEU A 82 -0.26 -9.58 17.70
N ASN A 83 -1.09 -9.22 18.68
CA ASN A 83 -1.85 -10.19 19.46
C ASN A 83 -2.82 -11.00 18.58
N TYR A 84 -3.48 -10.34 17.62
CA TYR A 84 -4.35 -11.00 16.66
C TYR A 84 -3.56 -11.98 15.78
N LEU A 85 -2.44 -11.56 15.20
CA LEU A 85 -1.61 -12.41 14.33
C LEU A 85 -1.05 -13.62 15.08
N ASN A 86 -0.58 -13.43 16.32
CA ASN A 86 -0.10 -14.53 17.18
C ASN A 86 -1.20 -15.52 17.58
N SER A 87 -2.47 -15.11 17.51
CA SER A 87 -3.62 -15.99 17.80
C SER A 87 -4.01 -16.88 16.62
N LEU A 88 -3.51 -16.58 15.42
CA LEU A 88 -3.78 -17.37 14.22
C LEU A 88 -2.97 -18.68 14.27
N SER A 89 -3.62 -19.80 13.93
CA SER A 89 -2.99 -21.12 13.91
C SER A 89 -3.22 -21.87 12.60
N GLY A 90 -2.22 -22.65 12.20
CA GLY A 90 -2.28 -23.57 11.07
C GLY A 90 -2.56 -22.88 9.73
N ASN A 91 -3.53 -23.41 8.98
CA ASN A 91 -3.85 -22.95 7.62
C ASN A 91 -4.41 -21.53 7.56
N LYS A 92 -4.98 -21.00 8.67
CA LYS A 92 -5.54 -19.63 8.68
C LYS A 92 -4.48 -18.54 8.57
N ALA A 93 -3.24 -18.83 8.96
CA ALA A 93 -2.13 -17.89 8.83
C ALA A 93 -1.58 -17.84 7.39
N LYS A 94 -1.59 -18.97 6.67
CA LYS A 94 -0.96 -19.11 5.35
C LYS A 94 -1.66 -18.40 4.19
N ASP A 95 -2.98 -18.24 4.30
CA ASP A 95 -3.80 -17.58 3.27
C ASP A 95 -4.50 -16.34 3.85
N LEU A 96 -3.93 -15.75 4.90
CA LEU A 96 -4.52 -14.58 5.54
C LEU A 96 -4.52 -13.42 4.55
N PHE A 97 -5.69 -12.82 4.33
CA PHE A 97 -5.81 -11.52 3.68
C PHE A 97 -7.01 -10.83 4.31
N ILE A 98 -6.75 -9.83 5.16
CA ILE A 98 -7.80 -9.18 5.97
C ILE A 98 -7.74 -7.66 5.82
N GLY A 99 -8.90 -7.02 5.91
CA GLY A 99 -9.13 -5.58 5.82
C GLY A 99 -10.64 -5.30 5.76
N ASP A 100 -11.06 -4.07 5.48
CA ASP A 100 -12.45 -3.76 5.12
C ASP A 100 -12.70 -4.20 3.67
N VAL A 101 -13.25 -5.40 3.53
CA VAL A 101 -13.47 -6.02 2.22
C VAL A 101 -14.75 -5.50 1.59
N ILE A 102 -14.59 -4.67 0.57
CA ILE A 102 -15.67 -4.14 -0.24
C ILE A 102 -16.09 -5.22 -1.24
N ARG A 103 -17.40 -5.47 -1.30
CA ARG A 103 -18.03 -6.45 -2.21
C ARG A 103 -19.05 -5.76 -3.09
N ASN A 104 -19.29 -6.30 -4.28
CA ASN A 104 -20.27 -5.80 -5.25
C ASN A 104 -20.01 -4.34 -5.69
N ALA A 105 -18.75 -3.92 -5.72
CA ALA A 105 -18.35 -2.60 -6.19
C ALA A 105 -18.24 -2.57 -7.72
N GLY A 106 -18.28 -1.36 -8.28
CA GLY A 106 -18.06 -1.12 -9.69
C GLY A 106 -17.36 0.22 -9.93
N PRO A 107 -16.90 0.46 -11.17
CA PRO A 107 -16.22 1.70 -11.53
C PRO A 107 -17.13 2.92 -11.36
N HIS A 108 -16.62 3.95 -10.68
CA HIS A 108 -17.30 5.23 -10.59
C HIS A 108 -17.33 5.91 -11.96
N ARG A 109 -18.53 6.29 -12.43
CA ARG A 109 -18.74 6.88 -13.75
C ARG A 109 -18.92 8.39 -13.76
N ASP A 110 -19.04 9.00 -12.59
CA ASP A 110 -19.06 10.47 -12.48
C ASP A 110 -17.63 11.02 -12.54
N LYS A 111 -17.37 11.86 -13.54
CA LYS A 111 -16.07 12.52 -13.78
C LYS A 111 -15.62 13.43 -12.64
N LYS A 112 -16.52 13.79 -11.71
CA LYS A 112 -16.20 14.63 -10.54
C LYS A 112 -15.62 13.82 -9.38
N LEU A 113 -15.69 12.50 -9.42
CA LEU A 113 -15.20 11.65 -8.33
C LEU A 113 -13.71 11.35 -8.50
N LYS A 114 -12.97 11.32 -7.37
CA LYS A 114 -11.53 11.00 -7.30
C LYS A 114 -11.18 9.71 -8.04
N TYR A 115 -12.02 8.69 -7.93
CA TYR A 115 -11.82 7.36 -8.51
C TYR A 115 -12.62 7.13 -9.80
N TYR A 116 -12.88 8.18 -10.58
CA TYR A 116 -13.55 8.07 -11.87
C TYR A 116 -12.79 7.14 -12.81
N ILE A 117 -13.48 6.16 -13.40
CA ILE A 117 -12.95 5.27 -14.42
C ILE A 117 -13.86 5.35 -15.66
N PRO A 118 -13.32 5.79 -16.82
CA PRO A 118 -14.08 5.81 -18.07
C PRO A 118 -14.54 4.41 -18.47
N GLU A 119 -15.71 4.33 -19.11
CA GLU A 119 -16.25 3.05 -19.62
C GLU A 119 -15.33 2.41 -20.66
N VAL A 120 -14.67 3.23 -21.48
CA VAL A 120 -13.68 2.76 -22.47
C VAL A 120 -12.42 2.16 -21.84
N VAL A 121 -12.13 2.45 -20.57
CA VAL A 121 -10.96 1.91 -19.85
C VAL A 121 -11.31 0.58 -19.18
N TYR A 122 -12.50 0.50 -18.56
CA TYR A 122 -12.93 -0.71 -17.87
C TYR A 122 -14.45 -0.84 -17.86
N THR A 123 -14.94 -2.05 -18.12
CA THR A 123 -16.35 -2.44 -18.06
C THR A 123 -16.54 -3.62 -17.11
N GLY A 124 -17.74 -3.76 -16.56
CA GLY A 124 -18.07 -4.79 -15.58
C GLY A 124 -18.00 -4.34 -14.13
N VAL A 125 -17.91 -5.31 -13.22
CA VAL A 125 -17.90 -5.13 -11.76
C VAL A 125 -16.52 -5.48 -11.20
N TYR A 126 -16.14 -4.82 -10.12
CA TYR A 126 -14.88 -5.14 -9.44
C TYR A 126 -15.00 -6.45 -8.65
N PRO A 127 -13.93 -7.27 -8.61
CA PRO A 127 -13.86 -8.38 -7.67
C PRO A 127 -13.87 -7.84 -6.23
N PRO A 128 -14.15 -8.68 -5.21
CA PRO A 128 -13.95 -8.28 -3.82
C PRO A 128 -12.51 -7.81 -3.58
N TYR A 129 -12.35 -6.68 -2.90
CA TYR A 129 -11.03 -6.15 -2.54
C TYR A 129 -11.08 -5.52 -1.15
N ALA A 130 -9.96 -5.56 -0.42
CA ALA A 130 -9.79 -4.74 0.76
C ALA A 130 -9.44 -3.31 0.33
N GLY A 131 -10.13 -2.31 0.85
CA GLY A 131 -9.83 -0.92 0.52
C GLY A 131 -8.44 -0.49 1.01
N GLY A 132 -7.81 0.44 0.27
CA GLY A 132 -6.63 1.18 0.75
C GLY A 132 -7.01 2.24 1.78
N GLY A 133 -6.04 2.89 2.43
CA GLY A 133 -6.20 3.69 3.65
C GLY A 133 -7.21 4.84 3.62
N ASP A 134 -7.70 5.29 2.45
CA ASP A 134 -8.92 6.11 2.34
C ASP A 134 -10.18 5.43 2.99
N SER A 135 -10.17 4.10 3.16
CA SER A 135 -11.19 3.29 3.87
C SER A 135 -10.78 2.89 5.30
N SER A 136 -9.71 3.47 5.84
CA SER A 136 -9.23 3.27 7.22
C SER A 136 -8.83 1.84 7.60
N THR A 137 -8.77 0.90 6.66
CA THR A 137 -8.35 -0.47 6.98
C THR A 137 -7.06 -0.86 6.30
N PRO A 138 -6.02 -1.13 7.09
CA PRO A 138 -4.82 -1.72 6.56
C PRO A 138 -5.05 -3.18 6.17
N VAL A 139 -4.21 -3.66 5.27
CA VAL A 139 -4.27 -5.01 4.76
C VAL A 139 -3.11 -5.82 5.32
N THR A 140 -3.41 -7.00 5.86
CA THR A 140 -2.40 -7.94 6.35
C THR A 140 -2.46 -9.26 5.60
N TRP A 141 -1.30 -9.71 5.11
CA TRP A 141 -1.12 -11.00 4.46
C TRP A 141 0.20 -11.66 4.87
N PRO A 142 0.38 -12.98 4.70
CA PRO A 142 1.62 -13.65 5.02
C PRO A 142 2.76 -13.32 4.05
#